data_AF-A0A8J8XZR4-F1
#
_entry.id   AF-A0A8J8XZR4-F1
#
_cell.length_a   1.000
_cell.length_b   1.000
_cell.length_c   1.000
_cell.angle_alpha   90.00
_cell.angle_beta   90.00
_cell.angle_gamma   90.00
#
_symmetry.space_group_name_H-M   'P 1'
#
loop_
_entity.id
_entity.type
_entity.pdbx_description
1 polymer ?
#
loop_
_entity_poly.entity_id
_entity_poly.type
_entity_poly.pdbx_seq_one_letter_code
_entity_poly.pdbx_strand_id
1 'polypeptide(L)'
;MEVVSGHWNYHGKPVVQNVLHKASEKSAHAKKWAEPHIETAKMKWIPVKEKLVVLKKNAEPYVQKVSTRSVEFYESSRDAVTPHVVKVKEFAHPYYQEAKKFSKPYIDQIAEITKPHVEKVRTTLKPYTKRAVHAYGSFLASATTYHRQAQATIMDYLHQHGVPKSLATKELVWFLASALLALPVFVIYRLVVETFCTKKNRRPRGGNGNGNHGQKRHKRRYADK
;
A
#
# COMPACT_ATOMS: atom_id res chain seq x y z
N MET A 1 41.55 -3.83 14.34
CA MET A 1 40.17 -4.20 14.73
C MET A 1 39.98 -4.29 16.26
N GLU A 2 41.05 -4.21 17.06
CA GLU A 2 41.01 -4.41 18.52
C GLU A 2 40.57 -3.19 19.34
N VAL A 3 40.82 -1.96 18.87
CA VAL A 3 40.47 -0.73 19.60
C VAL A 3 38.94 -0.52 19.69
N VAL A 4 38.19 -0.94 18.67
CA VAL A 4 36.72 -0.88 18.65
C VAL A 4 36.10 -1.92 19.60
N SER A 5 36.76 -3.08 19.76
CA SER A 5 36.34 -4.15 20.67
C SER A 5 36.44 -3.75 22.14
N GLY A 6 37.53 -3.08 22.54
CA GLY A 6 37.72 -2.61 23.92
C GLY A 6 36.69 -1.57 24.35
N HIS A 7 36.44 -0.57 23.49
CA HIS A 7 35.45 0.48 23.78
C HIS A 7 34.02 -0.05 23.81
N TRP A 8 33.69 -1.03 22.96
CA TRP A 8 32.41 -1.74 22.99
C TRP A 8 32.20 -2.53 24.29
N ASN A 9 33.23 -3.18 24.79
CA ASN A 9 33.13 -3.99 26.00
C ASN A 9 32.98 -3.12 27.27
N TYR A 10 33.61 -1.93 27.29
CA TYR A 10 33.56 -1.02 28.45
C TYR A 10 32.31 -0.12 28.46
N HIS A 11 31.84 0.37 27.29
CA HIS A 11 30.73 1.32 27.22
C HIS A 11 29.48 0.77 26.52
N GLY A 12 29.62 -0.06 25.48
CA GLY A 12 28.47 -0.58 24.71
C GLY A 12 27.71 -1.68 25.43
N LYS A 13 28.43 -2.67 25.95
CA LYS A 13 27.87 -3.85 26.65
C LYS A 13 26.98 -3.50 27.86
N PRO A 14 27.39 -2.62 28.79
CA PRO A 14 26.53 -2.27 29.93
C PRO A 14 25.28 -1.48 29.53
N VAL A 15 25.37 -0.61 28.51
CA VAL A 15 24.20 0.14 28.01
C VAL A 15 23.17 -0.80 27.39
N VAL A 16 23.62 -1.75 26.56
CA VAL A 16 22.73 -2.76 25.96
C VAL A 16 22.09 -3.62 27.03
N GLN A 17 22.84 -4.10 28.03
CA GLN A 17 22.28 -4.89 29.12
C GLN A 17 21.28 -4.09 29.96
N ASN A 18 21.56 -2.83 30.24
CA ASN A 18 20.65 -1.96 31.00
C ASN A 18 19.35 -1.66 30.24
N VAL A 19 19.43 -1.51 28.91
CA VAL A 19 18.25 -1.39 28.03
C VAL A 19 17.47 -2.70 27.99
N LEU A 20 18.14 -3.84 27.89
CA LEU A 20 17.50 -5.15 27.87
C LEU A 20 16.78 -5.44 29.20
N HIS A 21 17.42 -5.08 30.33
CA HIS A 21 16.85 -5.22 31.67
C HIS A 21 15.62 -4.31 31.84
N LYS A 22 15.72 -3.03 31.47
CA LYS A 22 14.57 -2.11 31.53
C LYS A 22 13.43 -2.51 30.60
N ALA A 23 13.74 -3.03 29.41
CA ALA A 23 12.74 -3.54 28.49
C ALA A 23 12.02 -4.77 29.07
N SER A 24 12.75 -5.66 29.74
CA SER A 24 12.20 -6.82 30.47
C SER A 24 11.30 -6.39 31.64
N GLU A 25 11.70 -5.41 32.45
CA GLU A 25 10.89 -4.92 33.56
C GLU A 25 9.61 -4.22 33.07
N LYS A 26 9.72 -3.44 31.99
CA LYS A 26 8.59 -2.75 31.34
C LYS A 26 7.65 -3.74 30.67
N SER A 27 8.16 -4.81 30.05
CA SER A 27 7.32 -5.85 29.44
C SER A 27 6.61 -6.70 30.49
N ALA A 28 7.26 -6.99 31.63
CA ALA A 28 6.62 -7.65 32.77
C ALA A 28 5.50 -6.80 33.39
N HIS A 29 5.71 -5.48 33.51
CA HIS A 29 4.66 -4.55 33.93
C HIS A 29 3.51 -4.46 32.91
N ALA A 30 3.82 -4.36 31.62
CA ALA A 30 2.83 -4.34 30.56
C ALA A 30 2.00 -5.65 30.53
N LYS A 31 2.62 -6.79 30.82
CA LYS A 31 1.95 -8.09 30.92
C LYS A 31 0.94 -8.12 32.08
N LYS A 32 1.33 -7.66 33.28
CA LYS A 32 0.42 -7.54 34.43
C LYS A 32 -0.74 -6.57 34.18
N TRP A 33 -0.50 -5.48 33.45
CA TRP A 33 -1.56 -4.53 33.09
C TRP A 33 -2.49 -5.10 32.01
N ALA A 34 -1.95 -5.86 31.05
CA ALA A 34 -2.72 -6.42 29.95
C ALA A 34 -3.59 -7.62 30.36
N GLU A 35 -3.16 -8.46 31.31
CA GLU A 35 -3.91 -9.63 31.80
C GLU A 35 -5.39 -9.34 32.13
N PRO A 36 -5.73 -8.38 33.00
CA PRO A 36 -7.13 -8.08 33.33
C PRO A 36 -7.91 -7.53 32.12
N HIS A 37 -7.25 -6.80 31.22
CA HIS A 37 -7.89 -6.28 30.00
C HIS A 37 -8.14 -7.37 28.96
N ILE A 38 -7.27 -8.38 28.86
CA ILE A 38 -7.44 -9.53 27.98
C ILE A 38 -8.57 -10.44 28.48
N GLU A 39 -8.64 -10.71 29.78
CA GLU A 39 -9.73 -11.45 30.43
C GLU A 39 -11.09 -10.75 30.20
N THR A 40 -11.12 -9.43 30.43
CA THR A 40 -12.32 -8.60 30.20
C THR A 40 -12.73 -8.59 28.72
N ALA A 41 -11.76 -8.50 27.80
CA ALA A 41 -12.01 -8.54 26.37
C ALA A 41 -12.54 -9.91 25.92
N LYS A 42 -11.98 -11.00 26.46
CA LYS A 42 -12.43 -12.38 26.18
C LYS A 42 -13.88 -12.59 26.63
N MET A 43 -14.23 -12.13 27.83
CA MET A 43 -15.60 -12.21 28.36
C MET A 43 -16.60 -11.41 27.50
N LYS A 44 -16.22 -10.20 27.03
CA LYS A 44 -17.07 -9.38 26.14
C LYS A 44 -17.16 -9.94 24.72
N TRP A 45 -16.14 -10.67 24.25
CA TRP A 45 -16.08 -11.19 22.88
C TRP A 45 -16.97 -12.42 22.65
N ILE A 46 -17.18 -13.25 23.68
CA ILE A 46 -18.04 -14.45 23.59
C ILE A 46 -19.48 -14.11 23.14
N PRO A 47 -20.22 -13.19 23.79
CA PRO A 47 -21.58 -12.85 23.37
C PRO A 47 -21.61 -12.10 22.03
N VAL A 48 -20.54 -11.39 21.67
CA VAL A 48 -20.41 -10.73 20.36
C VAL A 48 -20.26 -11.79 19.26
N LYS A 49 -19.48 -12.85 19.47
CA LYS A 49 -19.36 -13.96 18.52
C LYS A 49 -20.70 -14.64 18.26
N GLU A 50 -21.48 -14.92 19.30
CA GLU A 50 -22.80 -15.55 19.15
C GLU A 50 -23.76 -14.65 18.36
N LYS A 51 -23.81 -13.36 18.69
CA LYS A 51 -24.60 -12.38 17.92
C LYS A 51 -24.14 -12.26 16.47
N LEU A 52 -22.84 -12.33 16.21
CA LEU A 52 -22.29 -12.33 14.85
C LEU A 52 -22.64 -13.60 14.07
N VAL A 53 -22.67 -14.77 14.71
CA VAL A 53 -23.09 -16.03 14.06
C VAL A 53 -24.57 -15.98 13.70
N VAL A 54 -25.42 -15.47 14.60
CA VAL A 54 -26.86 -15.28 14.32
C VAL A 54 -27.08 -14.24 13.23
N LEU A 55 -26.38 -13.11 13.29
CA LEU A 55 -26.43 -12.08 12.25
C LEU A 55 -25.96 -12.63 10.89
N LYS A 56 -24.91 -13.44 10.87
CA LYS A 56 -24.41 -14.10 9.65
C LYS A 56 -25.48 -15.03 9.07
N LYS A 57 -26.10 -15.90 9.88
CA LYS A 57 -27.18 -16.79 9.43
C LYS A 57 -28.39 -16.03 8.88
N ASN A 58 -28.75 -14.92 9.51
CA ASN A 58 -29.86 -14.10 9.05
C ASN A 58 -29.51 -13.28 7.80
N ALA A 59 -28.26 -12.84 7.65
CA ALA A 59 -27.79 -12.08 6.50
C ALA A 59 -27.47 -12.95 5.28
N GLU A 60 -27.09 -14.21 5.48
CA GLU A 60 -26.77 -15.17 4.42
C GLU A 60 -27.83 -15.26 3.30
N PRO A 61 -29.13 -15.44 3.59
CA PRO A 61 -30.15 -15.47 2.53
C PRO A 61 -30.33 -14.12 1.82
N TYR A 62 -30.12 -12.99 2.51
CA TYR A 62 -30.21 -11.66 1.91
C TYR A 62 -29.02 -11.38 0.99
N VAL A 63 -27.81 -11.71 1.43
CA VAL A 63 -26.59 -11.59 0.63
C VAL A 63 -26.68 -12.49 -0.60
N GLN A 64 -27.16 -13.72 -0.43
CA GLN A 64 -27.36 -14.64 -1.55
C GLN A 64 -28.41 -14.09 -2.53
N LYS A 65 -29.54 -13.58 -2.05
CA LYS A 65 -30.59 -12.98 -2.90
C LYS A 65 -30.11 -11.74 -3.65
N VAL A 66 -29.36 -10.86 -2.99
CA VAL A 66 -28.75 -9.67 -3.62
C VAL A 66 -27.70 -10.08 -4.64
N SER A 67 -26.87 -11.07 -4.31
CA SER A 67 -25.87 -11.64 -5.22
C SER A 67 -26.53 -12.18 -6.48
N THR A 68 -27.53 -13.05 -6.34
CA THR A 68 -28.25 -13.63 -7.50
C THR A 68 -28.90 -12.54 -8.34
N ARG A 69 -29.63 -11.59 -7.73
CA ARG A 69 -30.24 -10.48 -8.48
C ARG A 69 -29.20 -9.59 -9.17
N SER A 70 -28.05 -9.37 -8.55
CA SER A 70 -26.99 -8.55 -9.14
C SER A 70 -26.36 -9.23 -10.35
N VAL A 71 -26.20 -10.56 -10.31
CA VAL A 71 -25.71 -11.36 -11.44
C VAL A 71 -26.73 -11.35 -12.57
N GLU A 72 -28.00 -11.63 -12.28
CA GLU A 72 -29.09 -11.61 -13.28
C GLU A 72 -29.22 -10.23 -13.95
N PHE A 73 -29.18 -9.16 -13.16
CA PHE A 73 -29.24 -7.81 -13.68
C PHE A 73 -28.02 -7.45 -14.53
N TYR A 74 -26.82 -7.89 -14.12
CA TYR A 74 -25.60 -7.69 -14.89
C TYR A 74 -25.61 -8.46 -16.21
N GLU A 75 -26.03 -9.72 -16.20
CA GLU A 75 -26.17 -10.53 -17.41
C GLU A 75 -27.21 -9.93 -18.35
N SER A 76 -28.40 -9.57 -17.85
CA SER A 76 -29.43 -8.91 -18.65
C SER A 76 -28.96 -7.56 -19.23
N SER A 77 -28.26 -6.75 -18.44
CA SER A 77 -27.68 -5.49 -18.90
C SER A 77 -26.59 -5.72 -19.95
N ARG A 78 -25.72 -6.70 -19.74
CA ARG A 78 -24.68 -7.08 -20.70
C ARG A 78 -25.30 -7.56 -22.01
N ASP A 79 -26.32 -8.39 -21.98
CA ASP A 79 -26.98 -8.91 -23.18
C ASP A 79 -27.68 -7.80 -23.96
N ALA A 80 -28.30 -6.84 -23.26
CA ALA A 80 -28.89 -5.66 -23.90
C ALA A 80 -27.84 -4.73 -24.52
N VAL A 81 -26.68 -4.57 -23.89
CA VAL A 81 -25.61 -3.66 -24.34
C VAL A 81 -24.71 -4.31 -25.41
N THR A 82 -24.56 -5.64 -25.41
CA THR A 82 -23.75 -6.41 -26.36
C THR A 82 -24.02 -6.06 -27.82
N PRO A 83 -25.27 -6.03 -28.34
CA PRO A 83 -25.53 -5.69 -29.74
C PRO A 83 -25.11 -4.25 -30.08
N HIS A 84 -25.20 -3.32 -29.12
CA HIS A 84 -24.76 -1.94 -29.32
C HIS A 84 -23.23 -1.82 -29.35
N VAL A 85 -22.52 -2.54 -28.48
CA VAL A 85 -21.06 -2.58 -28.48
C VAL A 85 -20.51 -3.23 -29.75
N VAL A 86 -21.15 -4.29 -30.24
CA VAL A 86 -20.79 -4.94 -31.51
C VAL A 86 -20.99 -3.96 -32.67
N LYS A 87 -22.14 -3.27 -32.75
CA LYS A 87 -22.38 -2.25 -33.78
C LYS A 87 -21.38 -1.09 -33.74
N VAL A 88 -21.05 -0.58 -32.55
CA VAL A 88 -20.02 0.47 -32.40
C VAL A 88 -18.66 -0.05 -32.83
N LYS A 89 -18.31 -1.30 -32.48
CA LYS A 89 -17.06 -1.92 -32.91
C LYS A 89 -17.01 -2.11 -34.43
N GLU A 90 -18.08 -2.58 -35.05
CA GLU A 90 -18.19 -2.74 -36.50
C GLU A 90 -18.09 -1.39 -37.22
N PHE A 91 -18.72 -0.34 -36.69
CA PHE A 91 -18.62 1.00 -37.23
C PHE A 91 -17.22 1.60 -37.06
N ALA A 92 -16.61 1.44 -35.88
CA ALA A 92 -15.27 1.94 -35.59
C ALA A 92 -14.16 1.12 -36.26
N HIS A 93 -14.43 -0.14 -36.62
CA HIS A 93 -13.45 -1.03 -37.26
C HIS A 93 -12.85 -0.47 -38.55
N PRO A 94 -13.62 -0.04 -39.56
CA PRO A 94 -13.06 0.53 -40.79
C PRO A 94 -12.23 1.79 -40.51
N TYR A 95 -12.70 2.70 -39.64
CA TYR A 95 -11.95 3.90 -39.27
C TYR A 95 -10.65 3.56 -38.53
N TYR A 96 -10.66 2.58 -37.63
CA TYR A 96 -9.46 2.10 -36.95
C TYR A 96 -8.49 1.44 -37.93
N GLN A 97 -8.99 0.66 -38.89
CA GLN A 97 -8.15 0.04 -39.92
C GLN A 97 -7.51 1.08 -40.84
N GLU A 98 -8.24 2.12 -41.21
CA GLU A 98 -7.72 3.23 -42.00
C GLU A 98 -6.68 4.05 -41.20
N ALA A 99 -7.02 4.45 -39.98
CA ALA A 99 -6.08 5.12 -39.07
C ALA A 99 -4.84 4.27 -38.80
N LYS A 100 -4.99 2.94 -38.69
CA LYS A 100 -3.87 2.00 -38.56
C LYS A 100 -3.03 1.97 -39.84
N LYS A 101 -3.61 1.95 -41.03
CA LYS A 101 -2.84 2.03 -42.29
C LYS A 101 -2.03 3.31 -42.39
N PHE A 102 -2.60 4.44 -41.96
CA PHE A 102 -1.89 5.72 -41.95
C PHE A 102 -0.84 5.81 -40.84
N SER A 103 -1.13 5.38 -39.63
CA SER A 103 -0.22 5.50 -38.48
C SER A 103 0.88 4.45 -38.45
N LYS A 104 0.61 3.23 -38.95
CA LYS A 104 1.57 2.11 -38.95
C LYS A 104 2.93 2.47 -39.55
N PRO A 105 3.06 3.08 -40.75
CA PRO A 105 4.37 3.43 -41.29
C PRO A 105 5.12 4.43 -40.39
N TYR A 106 4.43 5.39 -39.75
CA TYR A 106 5.07 6.33 -38.84
C TYR A 106 5.49 5.67 -37.52
N ILE A 107 4.66 4.78 -36.97
CA ILE A 107 5.00 4.01 -35.77
C ILE A 107 6.18 3.08 -36.07
N ASP A 108 6.20 2.43 -37.23
CA ASP A 108 7.27 1.55 -37.67
C ASP A 108 8.59 2.34 -37.86
N GLN A 109 8.54 3.54 -38.45
CA GLN A 109 9.69 4.45 -38.54
C GLN A 109 10.19 4.89 -37.17
N ILE A 110 9.30 5.33 -36.27
CA ILE A 110 9.68 5.72 -34.90
C ILE A 110 10.27 4.51 -34.17
N ALA A 111 9.69 3.32 -34.31
CA ALA A 111 10.21 2.10 -33.72
C ALA A 111 11.60 1.78 -34.28
N GLU A 112 11.83 1.91 -35.59
CA GLU A 112 13.11 1.65 -36.22
C GLU A 112 14.21 2.65 -35.78
N ILE A 113 13.90 3.94 -35.76
CA ILE A 113 14.81 5.00 -35.28
C ILE A 113 15.13 4.84 -33.79
N THR A 114 14.12 4.45 -33.01
CA THR A 114 14.24 4.32 -31.55
C THR A 114 14.85 2.97 -31.15
N LYS A 115 14.81 1.95 -32.02
CA LYS A 115 15.37 0.60 -31.79
C LYS A 115 16.82 0.62 -31.30
N PRO A 116 17.80 1.27 -31.97
CA PRO A 116 19.18 1.31 -31.47
C PRO A 116 19.32 2.07 -30.15
N HIS A 117 18.49 3.09 -29.92
CA HIS A 117 18.51 3.89 -28.69
C HIS A 117 17.97 3.08 -27.50
N VAL A 118 16.86 2.36 -27.69
CA VAL A 118 16.29 1.46 -26.67
C VAL A 118 17.20 0.28 -26.40
N GLU A 119 17.83 -0.31 -27.41
CA GLU A 119 18.81 -1.39 -27.20
C GLU A 119 20.06 -0.89 -26.48
N LYS A 120 20.55 0.33 -26.77
CA LYS A 120 21.64 0.96 -26.02
C LYS A 120 21.27 1.24 -24.57
N VAL A 121 20.06 1.75 -24.32
CA VAL A 121 19.54 1.97 -22.96
C VAL A 121 19.37 0.63 -22.23
N ARG A 122 18.82 -0.39 -22.89
CA ARG A 122 18.62 -1.74 -22.32
C ARG A 122 19.95 -2.41 -21.98
N THR A 123 20.94 -2.34 -22.85
CA THR A 123 22.28 -2.90 -22.60
C THR A 123 22.99 -2.17 -21.47
N THR A 124 22.90 -0.84 -21.42
CA THR A 124 23.46 -0.01 -20.34
C THR A 124 22.77 -0.25 -19.00
N LEU A 125 21.44 -0.43 -19.00
CA LEU A 125 20.65 -0.70 -17.79
C LEU A 125 20.70 -2.16 -17.34
N LYS A 126 21.04 -3.11 -18.22
CA LYS A 126 21.12 -4.56 -17.91
C LYS A 126 21.86 -4.88 -16.59
N PRO A 127 23.06 -4.32 -16.29
CA PRO A 127 23.72 -4.57 -15.01
C PRO A 127 22.94 -4.01 -13.82
N TYR A 128 22.31 -2.83 -13.96
CA TYR A 128 21.52 -2.20 -12.90
C TYR A 128 20.22 -2.97 -12.63
N THR A 129 19.52 -3.40 -13.68
CA THR A 129 18.32 -4.24 -13.54
C THR A 129 18.67 -5.59 -12.90
N LYS A 130 19.80 -6.21 -13.27
CA LYS A 130 20.27 -7.44 -12.59
C LYS A 130 20.54 -7.22 -11.10
N ARG A 131 21.22 -6.12 -10.75
CA ARG A 131 21.46 -5.76 -9.33
C ARG A 131 20.16 -5.49 -8.58
N ALA A 132 19.20 -4.79 -9.19
CA ALA A 132 17.90 -4.51 -8.59
C ALA A 132 17.08 -5.80 -8.35
N VAL A 133 17.03 -6.68 -9.36
CA VAL A 133 16.36 -7.99 -9.22
C VAL A 133 17.03 -8.84 -8.15
N HIS A 134 18.37 -8.84 -8.10
CA HIS A 134 19.11 -9.59 -7.07
C HIS A 134 18.85 -9.03 -5.67
N ALA A 135 18.97 -7.71 -5.47
CA ALA A 135 18.69 -7.06 -4.20
C ALA A 135 17.24 -7.27 -3.75
N TYR A 136 16.28 -7.20 -4.66
CA TYR A 136 14.88 -7.50 -4.38
C TYR A 136 14.67 -8.97 -4.01
N GLY A 137 15.32 -9.90 -4.71
CA GLY A 137 15.30 -11.33 -4.38
C GLY A 137 15.87 -11.63 -2.99
N SER A 138 17.01 -11.04 -2.64
CA SER A 138 17.61 -11.16 -1.31
C SER A 138 16.74 -10.54 -0.22
N PHE A 139 16.11 -9.40 -0.50
CA PHE A 139 15.16 -8.77 0.41
C PHE A 139 13.92 -9.65 0.63
N LEU A 140 13.33 -10.18 -0.44
CA LEU A 140 12.19 -11.09 -0.34
C LEU A 140 12.53 -12.37 0.44
N ALA A 141 13.71 -12.95 0.21
CA ALA A 141 14.16 -14.12 0.96
C ALA A 141 14.33 -13.79 2.45
N SER A 142 14.95 -12.66 2.75
CA SER A 142 15.12 -12.18 4.14
C SER A 142 13.78 -11.92 4.80
N ALA A 143 12.89 -11.19 4.12
CA ALA A 143 11.54 -10.90 4.59
C ALA A 143 10.75 -12.19 4.84
N THR A 144 10.83 -13.18 3.94
CA THR A 144 10.16 -14.47 4.12
C THR A 144 10.70 -15.24 5.32
N THR A 145 12.02 -15.24 5.52
CA THR A 145 12.64 -15.86 6.71
C THR A 145 12.20 -15.16 8.00
N TYR A 146 12.21 -13.83 8.04
CA TYR A 146 11.72 -13.06 9.19
C TYR A 146 10.23 -13.27 9.45
N HIS A 147 9.41 -13.34 8.40
CA HIS A 147 7.99 -13.65 8.49
C HIS A 147 7.79 -15.01 9.16
N ARG A 148 8.54 -16.02 8.70
CA ARG A 148 8.46 -17.39 9.24
C ARG A 148 8.94 -17.45 10.70
N GLN A 149 9.98 -16.71 11.05
CA GLN A 149 10.46 -16.60 12.42
C GLN A 149 9.43 -15.90 13.32
N ALA A 150 8.90 -14.75 12.90
CA ALA A 150 7.86 -14.03 13.62
C ALA A 150 6.61 -14.91 13.79
N GLN A 151 6.20 -15.64 12.75
CA GLN A 151 5.11 -16.61 12.81
C GLN A 151 5.37 -17.70 13.85
N ALA A 152 6.58 -18.26 13.92
CA ALA A 152 6.95 -19.26 14.93
C ALA A 152 6.90 -18.68 16.35
N THR A 153 7.46 -17.48 16.57
CA THR A 153 7.46 -16.81 17.88
C THR A 153 6.05 -16.43 18.33
N ILE A 154 5.22 -15.90 17.43
CA ILE A 154 3.81 -15.56 17.72
C ILE A 154 3.03 -16.83 18.06
N MET A 155 3.25 -17.92 17.32
CA MET A 155 2.58 -19.20 17.56
C MET A 155 2.98 -19.81 18.91
N ASP A 156 4.27 -19.75 19.27
CA ASP A 156 4.77 -20.21 20.56
C ASP A 156 4.20 -19.37 21.72
N TYR A 157 4.16 -18.04 21.57
CA TYR A 157 3.56 -17.14 22.56
C TYR A 157 2.05 -17.36 22.75
N LEU A 158 1.31 -17.61 21.66
CA LEU A 158 -0.12 -17.93 21.73
C LEU A 158 -0.39 -19.28 22.43
N HIS A 159 0.48 -20.27 22.21
CA HIS A 159 0.41 -21.58 22.88
C HIS A 159 0.68 -21.45 24.38
N GLN A 160 1.68 -20.67 24.79
CA GLN A 160 2.00 -20.43 26.21
C GLN A 160 0.88 -19.70 26.96
N HIS A 161 0.08 -18.88 26.27
CA HIS A 161 -0.98 -18.07 26.87
C HIS A 161 -2.40 -18.66 26.75
N GLY A 162 -2.54 -19.94 26.40
CA GLY A 162 -3.83 -20.64 26.39
C GLY A 162 -4.87 -20.02 25.43
N VAL A 163 -4.42 -19.29 24.41
CA VAL A 163 -5.29 -18.59 23.48
C VAL A 163 -6.04 -19.63 22.64
N PRO A 164 -7.38 -19.57 22.54
CA PRO A 164 -8.15 -20.58 21.84
C PRO A 164 -7.76 -20.65 20.36
N LYS A 165 -7.60 -21.87 19.83
CA LYS A 165 -7.19 -22.20 18.44
C LYS A 165 -7.88 -21.39 17.32
N SER A 166 -9.03 -20.78 17.61
CA SER A 166 -9.73 -19.85 16.71
C SER A 166 -8.98 -18.55 16.41
N LEU A 167 -8.12 -18.05 17.31
CA LEU A 167 -7.28 -16.85 17.09
C LEU A 167 -5.89 -17.20 16.55
N ALA A 168 -5.43 -18.44 16.76
CA ALA A 168 -4.25 -19.02 16.14
C ALA A 168 -4.54 -19.54 14.72
N THR A 169 -5.42 -18.85 13.97
CA THR A 169 -5.67 -19.16 12.57
C THR A 169 -4.45 -18.72 11.75
N LYS A 170 -3.94 -19.60 10.88
CA LYS A 170 -2.77 -19.34 10.02
C LYS A 170 -2.87 -17.99 9.27
N GLU A 171 -4.08 -17.62 8.89
CA GLU A 171 -4.45 -16.33 8.29
C GLU A 171 -4.05 -15.13 9.18
N LEU A 172 -4.45 -15.10 10.44
CA LEU A 172 -4.18 -13.99 11.36
C LEU A 172 -2.69 -13.83 11.65
N VAL A 173 -1.98 -14.95 11.78
CA VAL A 173 -0.52 -14.94 11.98
C VAL A 173 0.19 -14.46 10.72
N TRP A 174 -0.30 -14.86 9.54
CA TRP A 174 0.18 -14.36 8.26
C TRP A 174 -0.07 -12.84 8.11
N PHE A 175 -1.24 -12.34 8.52
CA PHE A 175 -1.52 -10.89 8.51
C PHE A 175 -0.64 -10.12 9.50
N LEU A 176 -0.44 -10.63 10.73
CA LEU A 176 0.36 -9.95 11.75
C LEU A 176 1.85 -9.94 11.38
N ALA A 177 2.38 -11.05 10.86
CA ALA A 177 3.75 -11.12 10.39
C ALA A 177 3.96 -10.32 9.09
N SER A 178 2.94 -10.18 8.24
CA SER A 178 2.97 -9.26 7.09
C SER A 178 2.94 -7.80 7.53
N ALA A 179 2.15 -7.45 8.56
CA ALA A 179 2.10 -6.09 9.11
C ALA A 179 3.44 -5.67 9.71
N LEU A 180 4.14 -6.58 10.40
CA LEU A 180 5.49 -6.37 10.92
C LEU A 180 6.53 -6.10 9.81
N LEU A 181 6.37 -6.70 8.63
CA LEU A 181 7.22 -6.44 7.46
C LEU A 181 6.81 -5.18 6.68
N ALA A 182 5.53 -4.81 6.70
CA ALA A 182 5.02 -3.63 6.01
C ALA A 182 5.46 -2.32 6.69
N LEU A 183 5.64 -2.32 8.02
CA LEU A 183 6.09 -1.14 8.78
C LEU A 183 7.44 -0.58 8.31
N PRO A 184 8.54 -1.36 8.19
CA PRO A 184 9.81 -0.83 7.69
C PRO A 184 9.72 -0.38 6.23
N VAL A 185 8.94 -1.07 5.39
CA VAL A 185 8.71 -0.63 3.99
C VAL A 185 7.97 0.71 3.95
N PHE A 186 6.97 0.90 4.80
CA PHE A 186 6.21 2.16 4.91
C PHE A 186 7.06 3.32 5.43
N VAL A 187 7.95 3.08 6.39
CA VAL A 187 8.89 4.11 6.90
C VAL A 187 9.87 4.53 5.79
N ILE A 188 10.44 3.58 5.06
CA ILE A 188 11.33 3.88 3.91
C ILE A 188 10.55 4.63 2.83
N TYR A 189 9.33 4.21 2.50
CA TYR A 189 8.46 4.90 1.55
C TYR A 189 8.17 6.34 1.99
N ARG A 190 7.86 6.58 3.28
CA ARG A 190 7.66 7.93 3.84
C ARG A 190 8.91 8.79 3.71
N LEU A 191 10.08 8.26 4.03
CA LEU A 191 11.36 8.97 3.89
C LEU A 191 11.67 9.31 2.42
N VAL A 192 11.42 8.39 1.49
CA VAL A 192 11.60 8.62 0.04
C VAL A 192 10.60 9.67 -0.47
N VAL A 193 9.34 9.60 -0.06
CA VAL A 193 8.34 10.63 -0.42
C VAL A 193 8.70 11.98 0.18
N GLU A 194 9.18 12.06 1.41
CA GLU A 194 9.58 13.34 2.02
C GLU A 194 10.84 13.94 1.40
N THR A 195 11.80 13.11 0.99
CA THR A 195 13.06 13.56 0.37
C THR A 195 12.92 13.88 -1.12
N PHE A 196 12.14 13.11 -1.88
CA PHE A 196 11.98 13.28 -3.33
C PHE A 196 10.69 14.00 -3.74
N CYS A 197 9.60 13.86 -2.98
CA CYS A 197 8.39 14.66 -3.16
C CYS A 197 8.43 15.83 -2.18
N THR A 198 9.31 16.80 -2.43
CA THR A 198 9.20 18.12 -1.82
C THR A 198 7.77 18.62 -2.03
N LYS A 199 6.95 18.63 -0.97
CA LYS A 199 5.68 19.35 -0.97
C LYS A 199 6.01 20.77 -1.39
N LYS A 200 5.61 21.15 -2.60
CA LYS A 200 5.59 22.55 -3.02
C LYS A 200 4.68 23.25 -2.01
N ASN A 201 5.27 23.98 -1.07
CA ASN A 201 4.54 24.76 -0.06
C ASN A 201 3.49 25.61 -0.80
N ARG A 202 2.23 25.17 -0.76
CA ARG A 202 1.12 26.02 -1.15
C ARG A 202 1.03 27.09 -0.07
N ARG A 203 1.41 28.32 -0.43
CA ARG A 203 1.20 29.51 0.40
C ARG A 203 -0.26 29.49 0.91
N PRO A 204 -0.52 29.77 2.19
CA PRO A 204 -1.88 29.91 2.67
C PRO A 204 -2.49 31.15 2.01
N ARG A 205 -3.49 30.96 1.15
CA ARG A 205 -4.46 32.00 0.80
C ARG A 205 -5.37 32.19 2.02
N GLY A 206 -4.87 32.85 3.05
CA GLY A 206 -5.70 33.68 3.92
C GLY A 206 -5.78 35.06 3.26
N GLY A 207 -6.85 35.82 3.30
CA GLY A 207 -8.14 35.71 3.94
C GLY A 207 -8.95 36.90 3.41
N ASN A 208 -10.26 36.78 3.54
CA ASN A 208 -11.31 37.76 3.33
C ASN A 208 -10.87 39.26 3.36
N GLY A 209 -11.17 40.00 2.28
CA GLY A 209 -10.94 41.45 2.19
C GLY A 209 -11.92 42.08 1.22
N ASN A 210 -13.17 42.20 1.65
CA ASN A 210 -14.21 43.01 1.02
C ASN A 210 -13.74 44.47 0.90
N GLY A 211 -13.77 45.05 -0.30
CA GLY A 211 -13.28 46.41 -0.55
C GLY A 211 -13.83 46.97 -1.86
N ASN A 212 -15.14 47.14 -1.93
CA ASN A 212 -15.85 47.75 -3.04
C ASN A 212 -15.96 49.27 -2.83
N HIS A 213 -15.08 50.10 -3.40
CA HIS A 213 -15.20 51.56 -3.62
C HIS A 213 -13.98 51.98 -4.49
N GLY A 214 -14.00 52.79 -5.54
CA GLY A 214 -15.01 53.59 -6.23
C GLY A 214 -14.34 54.23 -7.47
N GLN A 215 -15.16 54.60 -8.45
CA GLN A 215 -14.79 55.21 -9.73
C GLN A 215 -13.97 56.52 -9.61
N LYS A 216 -13.11 56.77 -10.61
CA LYS A 216 -12.73 58.07 -11.27
C LYS A 216 -11.44 57.80 -12.09
N ARG A 217 -11.21 58.19 -13.34
CA ARG A 217 -11.91 59.01 -14.35
C ARG A 217 -11.19 58.81 -15.71
N HIS A 218 -11.98 58.73 -16.78
CA HIS A 218 -11.82 59.31 -18.14
C HIS A 218 -10.48 59.33 -18.93
N LYS A 219 -10.53 58.65 -20.09
CA LYS A 219 -9.95 58.93 -21.45
C LYS A 219 -9.01 60.14 -21.61
N ARG A 220 -7.85 59.91 -22.27
CA ARG A 220 -7.43 60.65 -23.48
C ARG A 220 -6.70 59.73 -24.48
N ARG A 221 -7.00 59.93 -25.76
CA ARG A 221 -6.47 59.24 -26.94
C ARG A 221 -5.09 59.81 -27.36
N TYR A 222 -4.31 58.95 -28.02
CA TYR A 222 -3.33 59.16 -29.11
C TYR A 222 -2.59 60.51 -29.26
N ALA A 223 -1.26 60.41 -29.38
CA ALA A 223 -0.49 61.19 -30.35
C ALA A 223 0.68 60.31 -30.86
N ASP A 224 0.70 60.17 -32.18
CA ASP A 224 1.68 59.53 -33.03
C ASP A 224 2.90 60.47 -33.22
N LYS A 225 4.10 59.91 -33.32
CA LYS A 225 5.28 60.51 -33.96
C LYS A 225 6.36 59.48 -34.17
#